data_AF-A0A813E6C2-F1
#
_entry.id   AF-A0A813E6C2-F1
#
_cell.length_a   1.000
_cell.length_b   1.000
_cell.length_c   1.000
_cell.angle_alpha   90.00
_cell.angle_beta   90.00
_cell.angle_gamma   90.00
#
_symmetry.space_group_name_H-M   'P 1'
#
loop_
_entity.id
_entity.type
_entity.pdbx_description
1 polymer ?
#
loop_
_entity_poly.entity_id
_entity_poly.type
_entity_poly.pdbx_seq_one_letter_code
_entity_poly.pdbx_strand_id
1 'polypeptide(L)'
;ASIGDLVGCQVVDTPQAQLAEQLGVEVHGILGQPFFEQFDVDIDRYRGRAELYAPGEVASQGFNTNVKHIPGIALPFGNLGVAIKGRIVGGEASNEAMVGLIDSSAAHTVINWEAAKALGFSGPNDPRCLGAAKVLGAGQNGQAEEMPVVYVKLSVCGAPEGVRSKMHGVSKEKWDAKGGEGWYFEDLSGGPGCVDFGAVNVAIGNVLTLAVLDDSKIGPFKGPAVIVGCNLGMLRTALDGDGLGTKEHLKQPLALQRQRRCAGRAHLLSIALVCATAVAILLSPRAAVFRLTGVAFLLASHVLVYAVAFRRGMQRRAGQKFDEASRQRTLLQDVEERLLMALSGIDKDIVGLAHGGELTTLAAEQPHMVPVAKSPDTALAAEPQMRQ
;
A
#
# COMPACT_ATOMS: atom_id res chain seq x y z
N ALA A 1 -21.85 -17.49 -18.97
CA ALA A 1 -20.78 -18.49 -18.76
C ALA A 1 -21.02 -19.19 -17.44
N SER A 2 -20.95 -20.52 -17.43
CA SER A 2 -20.87 -21.33 -16.22
C SER A 2 -19.42 -21.39 -15.71
N ILE A 3 -19.19 -21.70 -14.43
CA ILE A 3 -17.83 -21.95 -13.92
C ILE A 3 -17.15 -23.12 -14.68
N GLY A 4 -17.93 -24.06 -15.21
CA GLY A 4 -17.42 -25.15 -16.05
C GLY A 4 -16.77 -24.67 -17.34
N ASP A 5 -17.16 -23.48 -17.83
CA ASP A 5 -16.62 -22.88 -19.05
C ASP A 5 -15.23 -22.25 -18.81
N LEU A 6 -14.76 -22.20 -17.56
CA LEU A 6 -13.45 -21.67 -17.17
C LEU A 6 -12.36 -22.74 -17.07
N VAL A 7 -12.71 -24.02 -17.23
CA VAL A 7 -11.75 -25.13 -17.19
C VAL A 7 -10.76 -24.99 -18.36
N GLY A 8 -9.47 -24.89 -18.05
CA GLY A 8 -8.41 -24.67 -19.05
C GLY A 8 -8.05 -23.20 -19.30
N CYS A 9 -8.80 -22.25 -18.75
CA CYS A 9 -8.50 -20.82 -18.81
C CYS A 9 -7.55 -20.35 -17.69
N GLN A 10 -7.33 -21.20 -16.69
CA GLN A 10 -6.44 -20.94 -15.58
C GLN A 10 -4.98 -21.10 -16.01
N VAL A 11 -4.18 -20.07 -15.79
CA VAL A 11 -2.73 -20.13 -15.92
C VAL A 11 -2.15 -20.32 -14.52
N VAL A 12 -1.49 -21.45 -14.32
CA VAL A 12 -0.88 -21.84 -13.05
C VAL A 12 0.65 -21.67 -13.07
N ASP A 13 1.28 -21.86 -14.22
CA ASP A 13 2.72 -21.61 -14.41
C ASP A 13 2.97 -20.16 -14.78
N THR A 14 2.90 -19.28 -13.79
CA THR A 14 3.25 -17.86 -13.95
C THR A 14 4.38 -17.46 -13.00
N PRO A 15 5.24 -16.49 -13.38
CA PRO A 15 6.19 -15.89 -12.44
C PRO A 15 5.53 -15.38 -11.16
N GLN A 16 4.29 -14.90 -11.26
CA GLN A 16 3.48 -14.46 -10.12
C GLN A 16 3.14 -15.62 -9.19
N ALA A 17 2.79 -16.80 -9.71
CA ALA A 17 2.56 -18.00 -8.91
C ALA A 17 3.84 -18.48 -8.21
N GLN A 18 4.98 -18.45 -8.90
CA GLN A 18 6.29 -18.79 -8.31
C GLN A 18 6.68 -17.81 -7.19
N LEU A 19 6.48 -16.51 -7.40
CA LEU A 19 6.75 -15.50 -6.37
C LEU A 19 5.79 -15.66 -5.19
N ALA A 20 4.52 -15.95 -5.44
CA ALA A 20 3.54 -16.19 -4.39
C ALA A 20 3.92 -17.42 -3.55
N GLU A 21 4.36 -18.50 -4.17
CA GLU A 21 4.88 -19.69 -3.49
C GLU A 21 6.07 -19.35 -2.58
N GLN A 22 7.04 -18.56 -3.07
CA GLN A 22 8.18 -18.09 -2.27
C GLN A 22 7.75 -17.24 -1.06
N LEU A 23 6.61 -16.55 -1.16
CA LEU A 23 6.03 -15.74 -0.09
C LEU A 23 5.05 -16.53 0.79
N GLY A 24 4.83 -17.83 0.53
CA GLY A 24 3.86 -18.66 1.26
C GLY A 24 2.41 -18.28 0.97
N VAL A 25 2.13 -17.72 -0.21
CA VAL A 25 0.79 -17.34 -0.68
C VAL A 25 0.33 -18.35 -1.72
N GLU A 26 -0.81 -19.00 -1.48
CA GLU A 26 -1.42 -19.93 -2.44
C GLU A 26 -2.13 -19.15 -3.55
N VAL A 27 -1.81 -19.47 -4.80
CA VAL A 27 -2.47 -18.91 -5.99
C VAL A 27 -3.23 -20.03 -6.68
N HIS A 28 -4.56 -19.97 -6.64
CA HIS A 28 -5.42 -20.99 -7.27
C HIS A 28 -5.50 -20.89 -8.81
N GLY A 29 -4.87 -19.86 -9.39
CA GLY A 29 -4.80 -19.62 -10.82
C GLY A 29 -5.06 -18.17 -11.18
N ILE A 30 -4.54 -17.75 -12.34
CA ILE A 30 -4.80 -16.42 -12.93
C ILE A 30 -5.56 -16.64 -14.24
N LEU A 31 -6.60 -15.83 -14.49
CA LEU A 31 -7.25 -15.80 -15.79
C LEU A 31 -6.31 -15.12 -16.79
N GLY A 32 -5.74 -15.91 -17.69
CA GLY A 32 -4.75 -15.44 -18.67
C GLY A 32 -5.35 -15.13 -20.04
N GLN A 33 -4.48 -14.96 -21.03
CA GLN A 33 -4.88 -14.67 -22.41
C GLN A 33 -5.95 -15.63 -22.99
N PRO A 34 -5.90 -16.96 -22.77
CA PRO A 34 -6.94 -17.87 -23.31
C PRO A 34 -8.36 -17.56 -22.80
N PHE A 35 -8.48 -16.92 -21.63
CA PHE A 35 -9.76 -16.44 -21.12
C PHE A 35 -10.25 -15.22 -21.92
N PHE A 36 -9.37 -14.24 -22.11
CA PHE A 36 -9.68 -13.00 -22.82
C PHE A 36 -9.86 -13.18 -24.34
N GLU A 37 -9.41 -14.31 -24.90
CA GLU A 37 -9.72 -14.70 -26.29
C GLU A 37 -11.15 -15.24 -26.44
N GLN A 38 -11.73 -15.75 -25.36
CA GLN A 38 -13.08 -16.34 -25.37
C GLN A 38 -14.16 -15.37 -24.91
N PHE A 39 -13.79 -14.31 -24.19
CA PHE A 39 -14.73 -13.36 -23.61
C PHE A 39 -14.23 -11.93 -23.74
N ASP A 40 -15.14 -11.04 -24.13
CA ASP A 40 -14.96 -9.62 -23.89
C ASP A 40 -15.25 -9.34 -22.41
N VAL A 41 -14.42 -8.54 -21.75
CA VAL A 41 -14.54 -8.26 -20.31
C VAL A 41 -14.73 -6.77 -20.07
N ASP A 42 -15.86 -6.39 -19.49
CA ASP A 42 -16.08 -5.05 -18.92
C ASP A 42 -15.74 -5.07 -17.43
N ILE A 43 -14.77 -4.25 -17.01
CA ILE A 43 -14.42 -4.09 -15.60
C ILE A 43 -14.79 -2.67 -15.19
N ASP A 44 -15.97 -2.53 -14.59
CA ASP A 44 -16.43 -1.26 -14.02
C ASP A 44 -16.18 -1.25 -12.51
N ARG A 45 -15.02 -0.68 -12.16
CA ARG A 45 -14.59 -0.53 -10.77
C ARG A 45 -15.47 0.42 -9.96
N TYR A 46 -16.10 1.42 -10.59
CA TYR A 46 -16.94 2.39 -9.88
C TYR A 46 -18.23 1.75 -9.42
N ARG A 47 -18.77 0.83 -10.22
CA ARG A 47 -19.93 0.02 -9.86
C ARG A 47 -19.58 -1.29 -9.19
N GLY A 48 -18.29 -1.62 -9.07
CA GLY A 48 -17.81 -2.87 -8.46
C GLY A 48 -18.27 -4.11 -9.21
N ARG A 49 -18.37 -4.04 -10.54
CA ARG A 49 -18.85 -5.14 -11.39
C ARG A 49 -17.80 -5.54 -12.42
N ALA A 50 -17.80 -6.83 -12.75
CA ALA A 50 -17.12 -7.37 -13.90
C ALA A 50 -18.16 -8.16 -14.70
N GLU A 51 -18.34 -7.80 -15.97
CA GLU A 51 -19.30 -8.44 -16.86
C GLU A 51 -18.54 -9.12 -18.01
N LEU A 52 -18.99 -10.33 -18.36
CA LEU A 52 -18.42 -11.13 -19.43
C LEU A 52 -19.42 -11.19 -20.58
N TYR A 53 -18.91 -10.96 -21.77
CA TYR A 53 -19.68 -10.90 -22.99
C TYR A 53 -19.10 -11.88 -24.02
N ALA A 54 -19.91 -12.29 -24.99
CA ALA A 54 -19.37 -13.01 -26.13
C ALA A 54 -18.38 -12.13 -26.90
N PRO A 55 -17.36 -12.70 -27.57
CA PRO A 55 -16.40 -11.90 -28.34
C PRO A 55 -17.09 -11.00 -29.37
N GLY A 56 -16.78 -9.71 -29.34
CA GLY A 56 -17.36 -8.68 -30.21
C GLY A 56 -18.72 -8.14 -29.77
N GLU A 57 -19.35 -8.72 -28.75
CA GLU A 57 -20.67 -8.30 -28.29
C GLU A 57 -20.60 -6.92 -27.62
N VAL A 58 -19.56 -6.63 -26.83
CA VAL A 58 -19.37 -5.30 -26.21
C VAL A 58 -19.32 -4.20 -27.27
N ALA A 59 -18.61 -4.46 -28.38
CA ALA A 59 -18.54 -3.53 -29.50
C ALA A 59 -19.91 -3.31 -30.16
N SER A 60 -20.77 -4.35 -30.22
CA SER A 60 -22.08 -4.27 -30.85
C SER A 60 -23.16 -3.56 -30.00
N GLN A 61 -23.06 -3.60 -28.67
CA GLN A 61 -24.08 -3.06 -27.76
C GLN A 61 -24.02 -1.52 -27.58
N GLY A 62 -23.25 -0.81 -28.39
CA GLY A 62 -23.19 0.66 -28.35
C GLY A 62 -22.36 1.23 -27.18
N PHE A 63 -21.62 0.39 -26.46
CA PHE A 63 -20.57 0.84 -25.52
C PHE A 63 -19.57 1.78 -26.20
N ASN A 64 -19.41 1.69 -27.53
CA ASN A 64 -18.52 2.51 -28.35
C ASN A 64 -18.84 4.02 -28.37
N THR A 65 -20.00 4.48 -27.89
CA THR A 65 -20.33 5.92 -28.00
C THR A 65 -19.47 6.80 -27.10
N ASN A 66 -18.94 6.26 -25.99
CA ASN A 66 -18.09 7.00 -25.04
C ASN A 66 -16.73 6.35 -24.78
N VAL A 67 -16.39 5.27 -25.49
CA VAL A 67 -15.11 4.57 -25.34
C VAL A 67 -14.12 5.13 -26.36
N LYS A 68 -12.91 5.45 -25.89
CA LYS A 68 -11.82 5.85 -26.77
C LYS A 68 -11.07 4.61 -27.24
N HIS A 69 -11.15 4.33 -28.54
CA HIS A 69 -10.34 3.29 -29.16
C HIS A 69 -8.89 3.75 -29.27
N ILE A 70 -7.98 2.93 -28.74
CA ILE A 70 -6.54 3.16 -28.83
C ILE A 70 -5.97 2.02 -29.68
N PRO A 71 -5.47 2.30 -30.90
CA PRO A 71 -4.80 1.30 -31.71
C PRO A 71 -3.61 0.70 -30.95
N GLY A 72 -3.59 -0.63 -30.82
CA GLY A 72 -2.48 -1.35 -30.20
C GLY A 72 -1.35 -1.70 -31.18
N ILE A 73 -0.33 -2.37 -30.65
CA ILE A 73 0.84 -2.89 -31.36
C ILE A 73 0.83 -4.40 -31.19
N ALA A 74 0.93 -5.15 -32.28
CA ALA A 74 1.14 -6.59 -32.18
C ALA A 74 2.58 -6.87 -31.68
N LEU A 75 2.70 -7.66 -30.64
CA LEU A 75 3.97 -8.06 -30.03
C LEU A 75 4.22 -9.57 -30.25
N PRO A 76 5.43 -10.07 -29.98
CA PRO A 76 5.72 -11.50 -30.05
C PRO A 76 4.72 -12.34 -29.24
N PHE A 77 4.52 -13.58 -29.69
CA PHE A 77 3.61 -14.56 -29.07
C PHE A 77 2.14 -14.12 -28.98
N GLY A 78 1.71 -13.20 -29.85
CA GLY A 78 0.32 -12.74 -29.89
C GLY A 78 -0.05 -11.75 -28.78
N ASN A 79 0.94 -11.21 -28.06
CA ASN A 79 0.69 -10.20 -27.05
C ASN A 79 0.25 -8.88 -27.68
N LEU A 80 -0.59 -8.13 -26.95
CA LEU A 80 -1.01 -6.79 -27.33
C LEU A 80 -0.20 -5.75 -26.56
N GLY A 81 0.48 -4.89 -27.29
CA GLY A 81 1.14 -3.70 -26.78
C GLY A 81 0.35 -2.43 -27.05
N VAL A 82 0.75 -1.35 -26.38
CA VAL A 82 0.30 0.02 -26.66
C VAL A 82 1.50 0.97 -26.64
N ALA A 83 1.38 2.16 -27.22
CA ALA A 83 2.40 3.19 -27.06
C ALA A 83 2.16 3.94 -25.74
N ILE A 84 3.20 4.11 -24.93
CA ILE A 84 3.15 4.87 -23.66
C ILE A 84 4.05 6.08 -23.79
N LYS A 85 3.51 7.27 -23.53
CA LYS A 85 4.31 8.48 -23.33
C LYS A 85 4.43 8.77 -21.85
N GLY A 86 5.56 9.31 -21.43
CA GLY A 86 5.78 9.68 -20.05
C GLY A 86 6.54 10.98 -19.89
N ARG A 87 6.39 11.59 -18.72
CA ARG A 87 7.25 12.70 -18.27
C ARG A 87 7.38 12.72 -16.77
N ILE A 88 8.55 13.12 -16.29
CA ILE A 88 8.75 13.35 -14.85
C ILE A 88 7.90 14.55 -14.43
N VAL A 89 7.32 14.50 -13.23
CA VAL A 89 6.55 15.64 -12.71
C VAL A 89 7.46 16.85 -12.52
N GLY A 90 7.15 17.93 -13.25
CA GLY A 90 7.95 19.15 -13.26
C GLY A 90 9.14 19.13 -14.22
N GLY A 91 9.35 18.02 -14.95
CA GLY A 91 10.31 17.94 -16.05
C GLY A 91 9.71 18.29 -17.41
N GLU A 92 10.57 18.43 -18.40
CA GLU A 92 10.16 18.55 -19.80
C GLU A 92 9.47 17.26 -20.26
N ALA A 93 8.58 17.38 -21.24
CA ALA A 93 7.94 16.22 -21.84
C ALA A 93 8.97 15.41 -22.62
N SER A 94 9.10 14.11 -22.33
CA SER A 94 9.82 13.24 -23.25
C SER A 94 8.96 13.07 -24.50
N ASN A 95 9.59 13.27 -25.66
CA ASN A 95 8.96 12.95 -26.93
C ASN A 95 9.05 11.44 -27.23
N GLU A 96 9.88 10.70 -26.49
CA GLU A 96 10.10 9.29 -26.71
C GLU A 96 8.92 8.49 -26.14
N ALA A 97 8.29 7.69 -27.00
CA ALA A 97 7.25 6.76 -26.62
C ALA A 97 7.85 5.37 -26.40
N MET A 98 7.26 4.66 -25.44
CA MET A 98 7.73 3.40 -24.90
C MET A 98 6.69 2.31 -25.24
N VAL A 99 7.13 1.05 -25.36
CA VAL A 99 6.16 -0.04 -25.51
C VAL A 99 5.51 -0.33 -24.15
N GLY A 100 4.19 -0.35 -24.10
CA GLY A 100 3.41 -0.68 -22.91
C GLY A 100 2.76 -2.04 -23.03
N LEU A 101 2.91 -2.87 -22.01
CA LEU A 101 2.09 -4.07 -21.79
C LEU A 101 1.06 -3.76 -20.72
N ILE A 102 -0.21 -4.05 -20.99
CA ILE A 102 -1.27 -3.89 -20.00
C ILE A 102 -1.36 -5.18 -19.18
N ASP A 103 -1.04 -5.09 -17.88
CA ASP A 103 -1.08 -6.22 -16.97
C ASP A 103 -2.02 -5.89 -15.80
N SER A 104 -3.24 -6.42 -15.87
CA SER A 104 -4.25 -6.26 -14.81
C SER A 104 -3.89 -7.04 -13.54
N SER A 105 -2.93 -7.95 -13.57
CA SER A 105 -2.44 -8.66 -12.37
C SER A 105 -1.34 -7.89 -11.65
N ALA A 106 -0.66 -6.95 -12.33
CA ALA A 106 0.43 -6.19 -11.74
C ALA A 106 -0.07 -5.15 -10.72
N ALA A 107 0.41 -5.28 -9.48
CA ALA A 107 0.09 -4.34 -8.39
C ALA A 107 0.67 -2.94 -8.63
N HIS A 108 1.81 -2.85 -9.32
CA HIS A 108 2.51 -1.62 -9.64
C HIS A 108 2.74 -1.49 -11.14
N THR A 109 2.72 -0.26 -11.62
CA THR A 109 3.28 0.08 -12.92
C THR A 109 4.79 0.07 -12.81
N VAL A 110 5.46 -0.63 -13.71
CA VAL A 110 6.92 -0.76 -13.70
C VAL A 110 7.47 -0.32 -15.05
N ILE A 111 8.55 0.45 -15.05
CA ILE A 111 9.30 0.80 -16.26
C ILE A 111 10.69 0.18 -16.19
N ASN A 112 11.21 -0.27 -17.33
CA ASN A 112 12.60 -0.73 -17.40
C ASN A 112 13.58 0.45 -17.35
N TRP A 113 14.87 0.15 -17.21
CA TRP A 113 15.89 1.21 -17.14
C TRP A 113 16.03 2.01 -18.43
N GLU A 114 15.75 1.41 -19.60
CA GLU A 114 15.74 2.14 -20.88
C GLU A 114 14.59 3.16 -20.95
N ALA A 115 13.39 2.79 -20.48
CA ALA A 115 12.27 3.72 -20.32
C ALA A 115 12.58 4.81 -19.29
N ALA A 116 13.26 4.49 -18.19
CA ALA A 116 13.71 5.51 -17.24
C ALA A 116 14.70 6.49 -17.89
N LYS A 117 15.66 6.03 -18.70
CA LYS A 117 16.56 6.92 -19.45
C LYS A 117 15.80 7.82 -20.42
N ALA A 118 14.82 7.28 -21.13
CA ALA A 118 13.92 8.05 -22.01
C ALA A 118 13.14 9.14 -21.27
N LEU A 119 12.90 8.96 -19.97
CA LEU A 119 12.29 9.96 -19.08
C LEU A 119 13.31 10.93 -18.45
N GLY A 120 14.61 10.78 -18.75
CA GLY A 120 15.68 11.64 -18.26
C GLY A 120 16.34 11.18 -16.97
N PHE A 121 16.20 9.90 -16.57
CA PHE A 121 16.98 9.32 -15.47
C PHE A 121 18.38 8.90 -15.91
N SER A 122 19.39 9.12 -15.07
CA SER A 122 20.79 8.75 -15.36
C SER A 122 21.12 7.27 -15.11
N GLY A 123 20.14 6.49 -14.63
CA GLY A 123 20.27 5.05 -14.34
C GLY A 123 20.07 4.71 -12.85
N PRO A 124 20.56 3.54 -12.40
CA PRO A 124 20.36 3.05 -11.02
C PRO A 124 20.86 3.99 -9.93
N ASN A 125 21.90 4.77 -10.23
CA ASN A 125 22.53 5.71 -9.28
C ASN A 125 21.96 7.14 -9.39
N ASP A 126 20.85 7.34 -10.09
CA ASP A 126 20.22 8.66 -10.18
C ASP A 126 19.84 9.17 -8.78
N PRO A 127 20.19 10.41 -8.39
CA PRO A 127 19.90 10.94 -7.06
C PRO A 127 18.42 10.86 -6.66
N ARG A 128 17.51 10.91 -7.63
CA ARG A 128 16.06 10.77 -7.39
C ARG A 128 15.66 9.37 -6.97
N CYS A 129 16.45 8.35 -7.35
CA CYS A 129 16.21 6.94 -7.02
C CYS A 129 16.81 6.54 -5.67
N LEU A 130 17.95 7.12 -5.29
CA LEU A 130 18.69 6.71 -4.08
C LEU A 130 17.89 6.90 -2.77
N GLY A 131 17.05 7.94 -2.71
CA GLY A 131 16.20 8.23 -1.54
C GLY A 131 14.73 7.84 -1.72
N ALA A 132 14.37 7.21 -2.84
CA ALA A 132 12.98 6.86 -3.15
C ALA A 132 12.47 5.73 -2.25
N ALA A 133 11.14 5.67 -2.07
CA ALA A 133 10.50 4.46 -1.57
C ALA A 133 10.79 3.31 -2.54
N LYS A 134 10.90 2.08 -2.03
CA LYS A 134 11.19 0.90 -2.86
C LYS A 134 10.05 -0.11 -2.76
N VAL A 135 9.85 -0.86 -3.84
CA VAL A 135 9.00 -2.05 -3.87
C VAL A 135 9.85 -3.26 -4.26
N LEU A 136 9.41 -4.45 -3.88
CA LEU A 136 10.04 -5.70 -4.34
C LEU A 136 9.30 -6.21 -5.57
N GLY A 137 10.05 -6.64 -6.58
CA GLY A 137 9.53 -7.31 -7.76
C GLY A 137 10.47 -8.43 -8.21
N ALA A 138 9.97 -9.31 -9.09
CA ALA A 138 10.82 -10.30 -9.74
C ALA A 138 11.65 -9.62 -10.84
N GLY A 139 12.96 -9.49 -10.63
CA GLY A 139 13.91 -8.99 -11.62
C GLY A 139 14.02 -9.93 -12.82
N GLN A 140 14.69 -9.47 -13.89
CA GLN A 140 14.80 -10.20 -15.16
C GLN A 140 15.42 -11.61 -15.02
N ASN A 141 16.20 -11.84 -13.96
CA ASN A 141 16.81 -13.13 -13.62
C ASN A 141 15.90 -14.02 -12.72
N GLY A 142 14.65 -13.61 -12.48
CA GLY A 142 13.70 -14.28 -11.59
C GLY A 142 13.98 -14.10 -10.09
N GLN A 143 15.02 -13.35 -9.72
CA GLN A 143 15.31 -13.07 -8.31
C GLN A 143 14.53 -11.85 -7.83
N ALA A 144 14.26 -11.79 -6.52
CA ALA A 144 13.68 -10.60 -5.92
C ALA A 144 14.65 -9.41 -6.03
N GLU A 145 14.18 -8.29 -6.56
CA GLU A 145 14.93 -7.05 -6.75
C GLU A 145 14.17 -5.87 -6.12
N GLU A 146 14.89 -4.98 -5.44
CA GLU A 146 14.33 -3.74 -4.95
C GLU A 146 14.28 -2.69 -6.06
N MET A 147 13.09 -2.15 -6.33
CA MET A 147 12.84 -1.20 -7.40
C MET A 147 12.43 0.15 -6.81
N PRO A 148 13.18 1.25 -7.05
CA PRO A 148 12.79 2.57 -6.58
C PRO A 148 11.49 3.03 -7.24
N VAL A 149 10.64 3.70 -6.46
CA VAL A 149 9.34 4.22 -6.88
C VAL A 149 9.41 5.73 -7.04
N VAL A 150 9.12 6.20 -8.25
CA VAL A 150 9.14 7.60 -8.63
C VAL A 150 7.75 8.07 -9.09
N TYR A 151 7.56 9.39 -9.19
CA TYR A 151 6.32 9.98 -9.64
C TYR A 151 6.44 10.45 -11.10
N VAL A 152 5.66 9.84 -11.99
CA VAL A 152 5.72 10.06 -13.44
C VAL A 152 4.30 10.30 -13.96
N LYS A 153 4.14 11.24 -14.89
CA LYS A 153 2.90 11.37 -15.66
C LYS A 153 2.95 10.44 -16.85
N LEU A 154 1.97 9.56 -17.00
CA LEU A 154 1.89 8.62 -18.11
C LEU A 154 0.64 8.88 -18.95
N SER A 155 0.77 8.60 -20.24
CA SER A 155 -0.33 8.65 -21.21
C SER A 155 -0.26 7.41 -22.09
N VAL A 156 -1.38 6.73 -22.31
CA VAL A 156 -1.48 5.67 -23.32
C VAL A 156 -1.90 6.32 -24.63
N CYS A 157 -1.16 6.08 -25.69
CA CYS A 157 -1.39 6.60 -27.02
C CYS A 157 -1.62 5.46 -28.01
N GLY A 158 -2.31 5.76 -29.10
CA GLY A 158 -2.37 4.87 -30.24
C GLY A 158 -0.97 4.57 -30.76
N ALA A 159 -0.77 3.36 -31.27
CA ALA A 159 0.38 3.05 -32.10
C ALA A 159 0.35 3.87 -33.40
N PRO A 160 1.49 4.37 -33.90
CA PRO A 160 1.55 4.92 -35.24
C PRO A 160 1.28 3.84 -36.28
N GLU A 161 0.58 4.20 -37.36
CA GLU A 161 0.32 3.29 -38.47
C GLU A 161 1.64 2.85 -39.12
N GLY A 162 1.76 1.56 -39.42
CA GLY A 162 2.95 1.00 -40.06
C GLY A 162 4.19 0.95 -39.18
N VAL A 163 4.04 1.05 -37.85
CA VAL A 163 5.14 0.83 -36.89
C VAL A 163 5.86 -0.48 -37.18
N ARG A 164 7.20 -0.44 -37.19
CA ARG A 164 8.05 -1.62 -37.43
C ARG A 164 9.03 -1.81 -36.29
N SER A 165 9.26 -3.06 -35.92
CA SER A 165 10.39 -3.42 -35.10
C SER A 165 11.69 -3.33 -35.92
N LYS A 166 12.76 -2.93 -35.25
CA LYS A 166 14.13 -3.00 -35.76
C LYS A 166 14.92 -4.01 -34.96
N MET A 167 15.77 -4.73 -35.66
CA MET A 167 16.78 -5.56 -35.02
C MET A 167 18.00 -4.71 -34.67
N HIS A 168 18.65 -5.01 -33.56
CA HIS A 168 20.00 -4.51 -33.34
C HIS A 168 20.92 -5.06 -34.44
N GLY A 169 21.72 -4.19 -35.06
CA GLY A 169 22.55 -4.56 -36.20
C GLY A 169 23.49 -5.72 -35.85
N VAL A 170 23.27 -6.87 -36.48
CA VAL A 170 24.13 -8.05 -36.39
C VAL A 170 24.62 -8.44 -37.78
N SER A 171 25.87 -8.89 -37.86
CA SER A 171 26.38 -9.47 -39.11
C SER A 171 25.64 -10.77 -39.43
N LYS A 172 25.61 -11.16 -40.70
CA LYS A 172 24.97 -12.40 -41.14
C LYS A 172 25.57 -13.63 -40.45
N GLU A 173 26.88 -13.66 -40.30
CA GLU A 173 27.60 -14.76 -39.64
C GLU A 173 27.20 -14.88 -38.17
N LYS A 174 26.98 -13.75 -37.49
CA LYS A 174 26.54 -13.74 -36.09
C LYS A 174 25.09 -14.17 -35.97
N TRP A 175 24.23 -13.72 -36.88
CA TRP A 175 22.83 -14.13 -36.96
C TRP A 175 22.71 -15.65 -37.14
N ASP A 176 23.42 -16.23 -38.11
CA ASP A 176 23.37 -17.66 -38.41
C ASP A 176 23.89 -18.52 -37.23
N ALA A 177 24.83 -18.00 -36.44
CA ALA A 177 25.43 -18.74 -35.32
C ALA A 177 24.67 -18.62 -34.00
N LYS A 178 24.09 -17.45 -33.69
CA LYS A 178 23.56 -17.13 -32.35
C LYS A 178 22.20 -16.42 -32.35
N GLY A 179 21.63 -16.13 -33.53
CA GLY A 179 20.45 -15.28 -33.66
C GLY A 179 20.78 -13.78 -33.51
N GLY A 180 19.74 -12.97 -33.34
CA GLY A 180 19.87 -11.53 -33.13
C GLY A 180 20.36 -11.15 -31.73
N GLU A 181 20.85 -9.91 -31.61
CA GLU A 181 21.26 -9.33 -30.32
C GLU A 181 20.13 -8.66 -29.54
N GLY A 182 18.93 -8.67 -30.12
CA GLY A 182 17.74 -8.02 -29.60
C GLY A 182 17.07 -7.10 -30.61
N TRP A 183 15.96 -6.51 -30.18
CA TRP A 183 15.13 -5.65 -31.02
C TRP A 183 14.48 -4.51 -30.25
N TYR A 184 14.00 -3.51 -30.97
CA TYR A 184 13.33 -2.32 -30.43
C TYR A 184 12.36 -1.74 -31.47
N PHE A 185 11.57 -0.74 -31.08
CA PHE A 185 10.77 0.06 -32.00
C PHE A 185 11.50 1.37 -32.32
N GLU A 186 11.61 1.72 -33.61
CA GLU A 186 12.32 2.94 -34.03
C GLU A 186 11.62 4.20 -33.53
N ASP A 187 10.30 4.27 -33.71
CA ASP A 187 9.50 5.42 -33.28
C ASP A 187 8.08 4.98 -32.96
N LEU A 188 7.64 5.29 -31.74
CA LEU A 188 6.28 5.08 -31.25
C LEU A 188 5.54 6.41 -31.02
N SER A 189 6.17 7.55 -31.30
CA SER A 189 5.75 8.86 -30.83
C SER A 189 4.64 9.53 -31.67
N GLY A 190 4.18 8.91 -32.75
CA GLY A 190 3.29 9.53 -33.76
C GLY A 190 1.84 9.05 -33.84
N GLY A 191 1.39 8.12 -32.99
CA GLY A 191 0.03 7.57 -33.15
C GLY A 191 -1.10 8.50 -32.68
N PRO A 192 -2.31 8.36 -33.27
CA PRO A 192 -3.45 9.22 -32.94
C PRO A 192 -4.01 8.91 -31.55
N GLY A 193 -4.45 9.97 -30.86
CA GLY A 193 -5.22 9.86 -29.64
C GLY A 193 -4.44 9.35 -28.43
N CYS A 194 -4.14 10.25 -27.48
CA CYS A 194 -3.61 9.87 -26.18
C CYS A 194 -4.66 10.02 -25.07
N VAL A 195 -4.61 9.14 -24.08
CA VAL A 195 -5.36 9.23 -22.83
C VAL A 195 -4.36 9.42 -21.70
N ASP A 196 -4.46 10.56 -21.03
CA ASP A 196 -3.62 10.87 -19.88
C ASP A 196 -4.14 10.15 -18.64
N PHE A 197 -3.23 9.48 -17.92
CA PHE A 197 -3.54 8.86 -16.63
C PHE A 197 -3.21 9.78 -15.45
N GLY A 198 -2.70 10.98 -15.70
CA GLY A 198 -2.18 11.85 -14.65
C GLY A 198 -0.85 11.32 -14.08
N ALA A 199 -0.52 11.76 -12.87
CA ALA A 199 0.75 11.44 -12.24
C ALA A 199 0.63 10.21 -11.35
N VAL A 200 1.39 9.15 -11.65
CA VAL A 200 1.35 7.86 -10.97
C VAL A 200 2.67 7.51 -10.30
N ASN A 201 2.59 6.66 -9.29
CA ASN A 201 3.75 5.96 -8.74
C ASN A 201 4.20 4.87 -9.71
N VAL A 202 5.45 4.92 -10.14
CA VAL A 202 6.06 3.99 -11.08
C VAL A 202 7.32 3.42 -10.46
N ALA A 203 7.42 2.09 -10.41
CA ALA A 203 8.66 1.41 -10.02
C ALA A 203 9.62 1.38 -11.22
N ILE A 204 10.92 1.49 -10.97
CA ILE A 204 11.95 1.39 -12.02
C ILE A 204 12.74 0.10 -11.80
N GLY A 205 12.76 -0.79 -12.79
CA GLY A 205 13.51 -2.04 -12.73
C GLY A 205 13.29 -2.90 -13.96
N ASN A 206 14.26 -3.76 -14.26
CA ASN A 206 14.13 -4.74 -15.34
C ASN A 206 13.38 -5.96 -14.80
N VAL A 207 12.07 -6.04 -15.03
CA VAL A 207 11.21 -7.11 -14.50
C VAL A 207 11.18 -8.35 -15.40
N LEU A 208 11.01 -9.52 -14.80
CA LEU A 208 10.86 -10.80 -15.52
C LEU A 208 9.69 -10.78 -16.51
N THR A 209 8.59 -10.10 -16.20
CA THR A 209 7.41 -10.02 -17.09
C THR A 209 7.75 -9.44 -18.47
N LEU A 210 8.76 -8.56 -18.57
CA LEU A 210 9.19 -8.01 -19.86
C LEU A 210 9.92 -9.04 -20.74
N ALA A 211 10.33 -10.18 -20.21
CA ALA A 211 10.89 -11.27 -21.01
C ALA A 211 9.88 -11.86 -22.00
N VAL A 212 8.57 -11.57 -21.86
CA VAL A 212 7.57 -11.90 -22.88
C VAL A 212 7.82 -11.19 -24.22
N LEU A 213 8.59 -10.10 -24.21
CA LEU A 213 9.03 -9.40 -25.41
C LEU A 213 10.26 -10.05 -26.05
N ASP A 214 10.91 -11.00 -25.38
CA ASP A 214 12.11 -11.66 -25.91
C ASP A 214 11.73 -12.65 -27.00
N ASP A 215 12.33 -12.53 -28.18
CA ASP A 215 12.09 -13.44 -29.29
C ASP A 215 13.25 -14.44 -29.39
N SER A 216 12.93 -15.74 -29.54
CA SER A 216 13.95 -16.80 -29.54
C SER A 216 14.94 -16.71 -30.71
N LYS A 217 14.56 -16.06 -31.82
CA LYS A 217 15.43 -15.85 -32.99
C LYS A 217 16.05 -14.46 -33.00
N ILE A 218 15.31 -13.43 -32.58
CA ILE A 218 15.76 -12.03 -32.66
C ILE A 218 16.54 -11.62 -31.40
N GLY A 219 16.33 -12.31 -30.28
CA GLY A 219 16.92 -11.99 -28.98
C GLY A 219 16.03 -11.09 -28.12
N PRO A 220 16.58 -10.56 -27.02
CA PRO A 220 15.80 -9.86 -26.01
C PRO A 220 15.34 -8.47 -26.48
N PHE A 221 14.23 -7.98 -25.93
CA PHE A 221 13.82 -6.59 -26.19
C PHE A 221 14.80 -5.60 -25.54
N LYS A 222 15.28 -4.62 -26.31
CA LYS A 222 16.27 -3.62 -25.90
C LYS A 222 15.70 -2.21 -25.77
N GLY A 223 14.44 -2.00 -26.17
CA GLY A 223 13.82 -0.67 -26.14
C GLY A 223 13.30 -0.27 -24.76
N PRO A 224 12.78 0.96 -24.66
CA PRO A 224 12.07 1.40 -23.47
C PRO A 224 10.71 0.71 -23.36
N ALA A 225 10.44 0.08 -22.21
CA ALA A 225 9.22 -0.69 -21.95
C ALA A 225 8.57 -0.37 -20.61
N VAL A 226 7.26 -0.54 -20.56
CA VAL A 226 6.40 -0.29 -19.39
C VAL A 226 5.45 -1.47 -19.19
N ILE A 227 5.34 -1.98 -17.96
CA ILE A 227 4.21 -2.77 -17.50
C ILE A 227 3.21 -1.82 -16.86
N VAL A 228 2.03 -1.68 -17.47
CA VAL A 228 0.93 -0.84 -16.99
C VAL A 228 0.07 -1.67 -16.04
N GLY A 229 0.29 -1.45 -14.74
CA GLY A 229 -0.40 -2.16 -13.68
C GLY A 229 -1.71 -1.53 -13.21
N CYS A 230 -2.39 -2.22 -12.29
CA CYS A 230 -3.71 -1.83 -11.75
C CYS A 230 -3.74 -0.48 -11.01
N ASN A 231 -2.58 0.03 -10.58
CA ASN A 231 -2.45 1.33 -9.94
C ASN A 231 -2.81 2.50 -10.89
N LEU A 232 -2.62 2.34 -12.21
CA LEU A 232 -3.08 3.31 -13.21
C LEU A 232 -4.62 3.33 -13.30
N GLY A 233 -5.26 2.17 -13.18
CA GLY A 233 -6.72 2.06 -13.12
C GLY A 233 -7.36 2.61 -11.83
N MET A 234 -6.56 2.91 -10.80
CA MET A 234 -7.02 3.55 -9.57
C MET A 234 -6.89 5.08 -9.57
N LEU A 235 -6.13 5.68 -10.51
CA LEU A 235 -5.74 7.09 -10.38
C LEU A 235 -6.81 8.09 -10.87
N ARG A 236 -7.77 7.65 -11.68
CA ARG A 236 -8.89 8.53 -12.13
C ARG A 236 -9.85 8.91 -10.98
N THR A 237 -9.85 8.14 -9.89
CA THR A 237 -10.66 8.40 -8.69
C THR A 237 -10.27 9.69 -7.95
N ALA A 238 -9.11 10.29 -8.24
CA ALA A 238 -8.67 11.52 -7.58
C ALA A 238 -8.87 12.80 -8.42
N LEU A 239 -9.18 12.69 -9.73
CA LEU A 239 -9.17 13.84 -10.65
C LEU A 239 -10.54 14.20 -11.23
N ASP A 240 -11.54 13.31 -11.19
CA ASP A 240 -12.92 13.64 -11.62
C ASP A 240 -13.78 14.26 -10.49
N GLY A 241 -13.14 14.69 -9.39
CA GLY A 241 -13.77 15.41 -8.28
C GLY A 241 -13.85 16.91 -8.50
N ASP A 242 -14.30 17.39 -9.66
CA ASP A 242 -14.65 18.79 -9.88
C ASP A 242 -16.16 18.92 -10.14
N GLY A 243 -16.88 19.08 -9.05
CA GLY A 243 -18.29 19.45 -9.00
C GLY A 243 -18.58 20.22 -7.72
N LEU A 244 -18.35 21.55 -7.75
CA LEU A 244 -18.83 22.58 -6.82
C LEU A 244 -18.31 22.52 -5.37
N GLY A 245 -17.22 23.25 -5.09
CA GLY A 245 -16.87 23.64 -3.72
C GLY A 245 -15.48 24.25 -3.57
N THR A 246 -15.40 25.58 -3.70
CA THR A 246 -14.34 26.50 -3.20
C THR A 246 -12.92 25.95 -2.93
N LYS A 247 -11.98 26.48 -3.72
CA LYS A 247 -10.52 26.53 -3.52
C LYS A 247 -10.10 26.66 -2.04
N GLU A 248 -9.58 25.58 -1.46
CA GLU A 248 -8.51 25.54 -0.43
C GLU A 248 -8.41 24.09 0.07
N HIS A 249 -7.64 23.21 -0.59
CA HIS A 249 -6.94 22.07 0.04
C HIS A 249 -6.20 21.22 -1.00
N LEU A 250 -5.04 21.70 -1.44
CA LEU A 250 -4.02 20.86 -2.05
C LEU A 250 -2.66 21.14 -1.39
N LYS A 251 -2.60 20.82 -0.10
CA LYS A 251 -1.36 20.49 0.63
C LYS A 251 -1.72 19.50 1.73
N GLN A 252 -1.67 18.19 1.45
CA GLN A 252 -1.38 17.21 2.49
C GLN A 252 -0.46 16.11 1.92
N PRO A 253 0.77 15.97 2.45
CA PRO A 253 1.69 14.91 2.08
C PRO A 253 1.41 13.62 2.87
N LEU A 254 1.94 12.51 2.34
CA LEU A 254 1.97 11.12 2.86
C LEU A 254 2.25 10.93 4.37
N ALA A 255 2.73 11.95 5.08
CA ALA A 255 2.94 11.92 6.53
C ALA A 255 1.64 11.67 7.31
N LEU A 256 0.49 12.17 6.86
CA LEU A 256 -0.80 12.01 7.56
C LEU A 256 -1.39 10.59 7.40
N GLN A 257 -1.05 9.87 6.32
CA GLN A 257 -1.47 8.48 6.13
C GLN A 257 -0.65 7.52 7.02
N ARG A 258 0.67 7.76 7.19
CA ARG A 258 1.47 7.07 8.22
C ARG A 258 0.99 7.40 9.63
N GLN A 259 0.60 8.65 9.89
CA GLN A 259 0.11 9.08 11.20
C GLN A 259 -1.25 8.44 11.56
N ARG A 260 -2.16 8.25 10.59
CA ARG A 260 -3.42 7.50 10.80
C ARG A 260 -3.17 6.00 11.05
N ARG A 261 -2.20 5.38 10.39
CA ARG A 261 -1.83 3.96 10.66
C ARG A 261 -1.14 3.76 12.01
N CYS A 262 -0.27 4.70 12.43
CA CYS A 262 0.35 4.65 13.76
C CYS A 262 -0.66 4.95 14.88
N ALA A 263 -1.60 5.89 14.67
CA ALA A 263 -2.67 6.17 15.63
C ALA A 263 -3.63 4.98 15.78
N GLY A 264 -3.96 4.28 14.68
CA GLY A 264 -4.78 3.07 14.73
C GLY A 264 -4.11 1.90 15.46
N ARG A 265 -2.81 1.68 15.25
CA ARG A 265 -2.05 0.64 15.96
C ARG A 265 -1.86 0.94 17.44
N ALA A 266 -1.61 2.20 17.81
CA ALA A 266 -1.56 2.62 19.20
C ALA A 266 -2.91 2.47 19.91
N HIS A 267 -4.03 2.73 19.20
CA HIS A 267 -5.38 2.51 19.72
C HIS A 267 -5.71 1.04 19.94
N LEU A 268 -5.34 0.16 19.02
CA LEU A 268 -5.58 -1.28 19.19
C LEU A 268 -4.75 -1.86 20.34
N LEU A 269 -3.52 -1.38 20.54
CA LEU A 269 -2.69 -1.77 21.68
C LEU A 269 -3.24 -1.25 23.01
N SER A 270 -3.77 -0.03 23.05
CA SER A 270 -4.36 0.54 24.26
C SER A 270 -5.65 -0.19 24.66
N ILE A 271 -6.48 -0.55 23.68
CA ILE A 271 -7.70 -1.34 23.92
C ILE A 271 -7.33 -2.74 24.40
N ALA A 272 -6.37 -3.42 23.75
CA ALA A 272 -5.93 -4.75 24.16
C ALA A 272 -5.36 -4.76 25.59
N LEU A 273 -4.59 -3.75 25.98
CA LEU A 273 -4.05 -3.63 27.33
C LEU A 273 -5.15 -3.38 28.37
N VAL A 274 -6.14 -2.56 28.07
CA VAL A 274 -7.30 -2.35 28.97
C VAL A 274 -8.10 -3.63 29.13
N CYS A 275 -8.37 -4.36 28.05
CA CYS A 275 -9.07 -5.63 28.12
C CYS A 275 -8.30 -6.67 28.95
N ALA A 276 -6.98 -6.79 28.74
CA ALA A 276 -6.14 -7.71 29.51
C ALA A 276 -6.13 -7.36 31.02
N THR A 277 -6.06 -6.07 31.35
CA THR A 277 -6.07 -5.60 32.74
C THR A 277 -7.43 -5.82 33.40
N ALA A 278 -8.52 -5.57 32.67
CA ALA A 278 -9.88 -5.83 33.17
C ALA A 278 -10.12 -7.32 33.44
N VAL A 279 -9.64 -8.21 32.56
CA VAL A 279 -9.72 -9.66 32.75
C VAL A 279 -8.89 -10.10 33.97
N ALA A 280 -7.67 -9.58 34.15
CA ALA A 280 -6.84 -9.89 35.30
C ALA A 280 -7.49 -9.46 36.64
N ILE A 281 -8.18 -8.31 36.67
CA ILE A 281 -8.92 -7.84 37.85
C ILE A 281 -10.14 -8.74 38.13
N LEU A 282 -10.86 -9.17 37.10
CA LEU A 282 -12.02 -10.06 37.26
C LEU A 282 -11.63 -11.46 37.73
N LEU A 283 -10.46 -11.95 37.34
CA LEU A 283 -9.95 -13.27 37.72
C LEU A 283 -9.27 -13.29 39.09
N SER A 284 -9.00 -12.14 39.71
CA SER A 284 -8.41 -12.08 41.06
C SER A 284 -9.46 -12.48 42.12
N PRO A 285 -9.21 -13.51 42.94
CA PRO A 285 -10.16 -14.02 43.93
C PRO A 285 -10.22 -13.19 45.23
N ARG A 286 -9.44 -12.11 45.36
CA ARG A 286 -9.40 -11.27 46.56
C ARG A 286 -9.87 -9.84 46.25
N ALA A 287 -10.93 -9.44 46.97
CA ALA A 287 -11.56 -8.12 47.07
C ALA A 287 -12.54 -7.71 45.94
N ALA A 288 -13.84 -7.89 46.20
CA ALA A 288 -14.93 -7.32 45.41
C ALA A 288 -14.87 -5.78 45.33
N VAL A 289 -14.32 -5.13 46.38
CA VAL A 289 -14.13 -3.67 46.43
C VAL A 289 -13.12 -3.18 45.40
N PHE A 290 -12.09 -3.96 45.06
CA PHE A 290 -11.10 -3.60 44.03
C PHE A 290 -11.66 -3.67 42.59
N ARG A 291 -12.75 -4.42 42.37
CA ARG A 291 -13.31 -4.62 41.03
C ARG A 291 -14.05 -3.38 40.53
N LEU A 292 -14.76 -2.68 41.42
CA LEU A 292 -15.52 -1.47 41.05
C LEU A 292 -14.61 -0.23 40.93
N THR A 293 -13.73 0.02 41.90
CA THR A 293 -12.78 1.14 41.84
C THR A 293 -11.71 0.94 40.78
N GLY A 294 -11.24 -0.28 40.55
CA GLY A 294 -10.26 -0.58 39.50
C GLY A 294 -10.79 -0.32 38.08
N VAL A 295 -12.04 -0.72 37.80
CA VAL A 295 -12.67 -0.48 36.49
C VAL A 295 -12.97 1.00 36.28
N ALA A 296 -13.45 1.70 37.31
CA ALA A 296 -13.69 3.15 37.24
C ALA A 296 -12.39 3.93 36.99
N PHE A 297 -11.29 3.57 37.66
CA PHE A 297 -9.98 4.19 37.46
C PHE A 297 -9.40 3.91 36.06
N LEU A 298 -9.58 2.69 35.54
CA LEU A 298 -9.18 2.34 34.17
C LEU A 298 -9.96 3.12 33.11
N LEU A 299 -11.26 3.33 33.29
CA LEU A 299 -12.07 4.14 32.39
C LEU A 299 -11.67 5.63 32.47
N ALA A 300 -11.50 6.17 33.67
CA ALA A 300 -11.08 7.56 33.86
C ALA A 300 -9.70 7.85 33.26
N SER A 301 -8.74 6.95 33.44
CA SER A 301 -7.40 7.07 32.83
C SER A 301 -7.44 6.97 31.31
N HIS A 302 -8.32 6.14 30.73
CA HIS A 302 -8.49 6.07 29.28
C HIS A 302 -9.08 7.36 28.70
N VAL A 303 -10.10 7.93 29.35
CA VAL A 303 -10.70 9.22 28.96
C VAL A 303 -9.67 10.35 29.05
N LEU A 304 -8.84 10.37 30.09
CA LEU A 304 -7.80 11.37 30.27
C LEU A 304 -6.71 11.29 29.18
N VAL A 305 -6.25 10.07 28.85
CA VAL A 305 -5.29 9.85 27.75
C VAL A 305 -5.87 10.32 26.41
N TYR A 306 -7.15 10.04 26.16
CA TYR A 306 -7.84 10.48 24.96
C TYR A 306 -7.97 12.01 24.90
N ALA A 307 -8.34 12.65 26.01
CA ALA A 307 -8.46 14.10 26.12
C ALA A 307 -7.10 14.80 25.89
N VAL A 308 -6.00 14.27 26.46
CA VAL A 308 -4.64 14.83 26.27
C VAL A 308 -4.16 14.64 24.84
N ALA A 309 -4.37 13.47 24.24
CA ALA A 309 -4.02 13.21 22.84
C ALA A 309 -4.80 14.11 21.88
N PHE A 310 -6.10 14.30 22.14
CA PHE A 310 -6.97 15.20 21.39
C PHE A 310 -6.53 16.67 21.54
N ARG A 311 -6.24 17.14 22.76
CA ARG A 311 -5.75 18.50 23.04
C ARG A 311 -4.42 18.81 22.33
N ARG A 312 -3.49 17.86 22.31
CA ARG A 312 -2.22 17.99 21.58
C ARG A 312 -2.42 17.98 20.06
N GLY A 313 -3.38 17.19 19.56
CA GLY A 313 -3.78 17.22 18.14
C GLY A 313 -4.37 18.58 17.73
N MET A 314 -5.19 19.16 18.60
CA MET A 314 -5.80 20.48 18.43
C MET A 314 -4.79 21.63 18.45
N GLN A 315 -3.84 21.63 19.40
CA GLN A 315 -2.78 22.65 19.47
C GLN A 315 -1.88 22.68 18.22
N ARG A 316 -1.69 21.53 17.56
CA ARG A 316 -0.94 21.46 16.29
C ARG A 316 -1.73 21.99 15.09
N ARG A 317 -3.06 22.02 15.17
CA ARG A 317 -3.93 22.60 14.12
C ARG A 317 -4.18 24.09 14.32
N ALA A 318 -4.11 24.59 15.56
CA ALA A 318 -4.35 26.00 15.91
C ALA A 318 -3.32 26.99 15.32
N GLY A 319 -2.26 26.52 14.66
CA GLY A 319 -1.41 27.36 13.80
C GLY A 319 -2.10 27.83 12.50
N GLN A 320 -3.30 27.33 12.20
CA GLN A 320 -4.11 27.74 11.05
C GLN A 320 -5.58 27.92 11.47
N LYS A 321 -6.01 29.20 11.53
CA LYS A 321 -7.38 29.72 11.78
C LYS A 321 -7.88 29.64 13.25
N PHE A 322 -8.34 30.80 13.74
CA PHE A 322 -8.52 31.12 15.17
C PHE A 322 -9.96 30.93 15.70
N ASP A 323 -10.97 30.74 14.84
CA ASP A 323 -12.39 30.75 15.28
C ASP A 323 -12.96 29.37 15.67
N GLU A 324 -12.58 28.29 14.99
CA GLU A 324 -13.08 26.93 15.26
C GLU A 324 -12.54 26.38 16.60
N ALA A 325 -11.30 26.76 16.94
CA ALA A 325 -10.60 26.28 18.13
C ALA A 325 -11.22 26.82 19.44
N SER A 326 -11.88 27.98 19.40
CA SER A 326 -12.54 28.56 20.56
C SER A 326 -13.84 27.83 20.90
N ARG A 327 -14.70 27.54 19.91
CA ARG A 327 -15.94 26.77 20.13
C ARG A 327 -15.66 25.35 20.65
N GLN A 328 -14.60 24.72 20.14
CA GLN A 328 -14.22 23.37 20.56
C GLN A 328 -13.56 23.33 21.95
N ARG A 329 -12.90 24.42 22.41
CA ARG A 329 -12.44 24.53 23.80
C ARG A 329 -13.61 24.59 24.78
N THR A 330 -14.66 25.33 24.45
CA THR A 330 -15.85 25.46 25.31
C THR A 330 -16.55 24.12 25.52
N LEU A 331 -16.67 23.30 24.45
CA LEU A 331 -17.23 21.95 24.56
C LEU A 331 -16.36 21.01 25.42
N LEU A 332 -15.03 21.14 25.35
CA LEU A 332 -14.15 20.31 26.17
C LEU A 332 -14.21 20.69 27.65
N GLN A 333 -14.33 21.98 27.97
CA GLN A 333 -14.50 22.44 29.35
C GLN A 333 -15.82 21.97 29.95
N ASP A 334 -16.92 21.98 29.19
CA ASP A 334 -18.22 21.46 29.65
C ASP A 334 -18.15 19.93 29.94
N VAL A 335 -17.43 19.17 29.11
CA VAL A 335 -17.22 17.74 29.35
C VAL A 335 -16.34 17.50 30.59
N GLU A 336 -15.28 18.29 30.78
CA GLU A 336 -14.37 18.19 31.93
C GLU A 336 -15.09 18.51 33.26
N GLU A 337 -15.90 19.58 33.29
CA GLU A 337 -16.70 19.95 34.47
C GLU A 337 -17.74 18.88 34.80
N ARG A 338 -18.44 18.32 33.80
CA ARG A 338 -19.41 17.23 34.02
C ARG A 338 -18.75 15.96 34.53
N LEU A 339 -17.54 15.64 34.06
CA LEU A 339 -16.79 14.47 34.53
C LEU A 339 -16.32 14.66 35.97
N LEU A 340 -15.83 15.85 36.32
CA LEU A 340 -15.41 16.18 37.69
C LEU A 340 -16.61 16.16 38.65
N MET A 341 -17.78 16.65 38.24
CA MET A 341 -19.00 16.55 39.03
C MET A 341 -19.42 15.08 39.25
N ALA A 342 -19.39 14.25 38.21
CA ALA A 342 -19.73 12.84 38.32
C ALA A 342 -18.77 12.08 39.27
N LEU A 343 -17.47 12.37 39.19
CA LEU A 343 -16.47 11.77 40.08
C LEU A 343 -16.62 12.24 41.54
N SER A 344 -17.00 13.50 41.77
CA SER A 344 -17.26 14.02 43.11
C SER A 344 -18.50 13.39 43.77
N GLY A 345 -19.47 12.91 42.98
CA GLY A 345 -20.62 12.17 43.47
C GLY A 345 -20.25 10.77 43.97
N ILE A 346 -19.35 10.08 43.26
CA ILE A 346 -18.90 8.73 43.59
C ILE A 346 -18.13 8.70 44.93
N ASP A 347 -17.35 9.74 45.22
CA ASP A 347 -16.57 9.81 46.47
C ASP A 347 -17.48 9.91 47.71
N LYS A 348 -18.64 10.58 47.59
CA LYS A 348 -19.63 10.68 48.67
C LYS A 348 -20.34 9.35 48.95
N ASP A 349 -20.62 8.57 47.91
CA ASP A 349 -21.28 7.26 48.04
C ASP A 349 -20.34 6.19 48.61
N ILE A 350 -19.03 6.26 48.29
CA ILE A 350 -18.02 5.33 48.84
C ILE A 350 -17.76 5.60 50.34
N VAL A 351 -17.71 6.88 50.75
CA VAL A 351 -17.56 7.24 52.17
C VAL A 351 -18.78 6.80 53.00
N GLY A 352 -19.99 6.84 52.42
CA GLY A 352 -21.20 6.32 53.03
C GLY A 352 -21.21 4.80 53.24
N LEU A 353 -20.63 4.04 52.29
CA LEU A 353 -20.52 2.57 52.39
C LEU A 353 -19.44 2.11 53.37
N ALA A 354 -18.38 2.90 53.58
CA ALA A 354 -17.30 2.56 54.51
C ALA A 354 -17.69 2.69 56.00
N HIS A 355 -18.75 3.43 56.34
CA HIS A 355 -19.19 3.65 57.73
C HIS A 355 -20.29 2.67 58.19
N GLY A 356 -20.72 1.72 57.36
CA GLY A 356 -21.86 0.84 57.63
C GLY A 356 -21.55 -0.62 57.97
N GLY A 357 -20.29 -1.01 58.15
CA GLY A 357 -19.90 -2.42 58.38
C GLY A 357 -19.49 -2.71 59.82
N GLU A 358 -20.43 -3.05 60.70
CA GLU A 358 -20.14 -3.67 62.00
C GLU A 358 -19.54 -5.07 61.81
N LEU A 359 -18.37 -5.30 62.42
CA LEU A 359 -17.65 -6.57 62.43
C LEU A 359 -17.88 -7.27 63.78
N THR A 360 -18.76 -8.28 63.79
CA THR A 360 -18.83 -9.26 64.88
C THR A 360 -17.69 -10.25 64.80
N THR A 361 -16.99 -10.35 65.92
CA THR A 361 -15.91 -11.27 66.33
C THR A 361 -16.20 -12.74 66.10
N LEU A 362 -15.16 -13.51 65.74
CA LEU A 362 -14.92 -14.87 66.24
C LEU A 362 -13.43 -15.19 66.20
N ALA A 363 -12.97 -15.75 67.32
CA ALA A 363 -11.59 -16.01 67.71
C ALA A 363 -11.12 -17.44 67.35
N ALA A 364 -9.88 -17.75 67.73
CA ALA A 364 -9.13 -19.02 67.66
C ALA A 364 -8.47 -19.27 66.28
N GLU A 365 -7.21 -19.66 66.15
CA GLU A 365 -6.21 -20.25 67.05
C GLU A 365 -4.83 -20.05 66.39
N GLN A 366 -3.78 -19.72 67.16
CA GLN A 366 -2.38 -20.02 66.79
C GLN A 366 -2.01 -21.37 67.44
N PRO A 367 -1.03 -22.12 66.93
CA PRO A 367 0.31 -21.94 67.51
C PRO A 367 1.53 -22.27 66.61
N HIS A 368 2.67 -21.79 67.12
CA HIS A 368 4.05 -22.30 67.02
C HIS A 368 5.06 -21.71 66.03
N MET A 369 6.01 -21.00 66.65
CA MET A 369 7.35 -20.63 66.19
C MET A 369 8.26 -21.85 65.98
N VAL A 370 9.22 -21.74 65.06
CA VAL A 370 10.65 -22.07 65.28
C VAL A 370 11.53 -21.09 64.45
N PRO A 371 12.65 -20.55 64.98
CA PRO A 371 13.52 -19.56 64.31
C PRO A 371 14.88 -20.14 63.84
N VAL A 372 15.83 -19.24 63.48
CA VAL A 372 17.32 -19.40 63.32
C VAL A 372 17.79 -19.61 61.86
N ALA A 373 18.84 -18.98 61.26
CA ALA A 373 20.00 -18.12 61.62
C ALA A 373 20.43 -17.26 60.38
N LYS A 374 20.86 -15.98 60.51
CA LYS A 374 22.25 -15.41 60.50
C LYS A 374 23.21 -16.02 59.43
N SER A 375 23.49 -15.35 58.28
CA SER A 375 24.57 -14.36 57.94
C SER A 375 25.99 -14.97 57.79
N PRO A 376 27.04 -14.31 57.22
CA PRO A 376 27.12 -13.11 56.35
C PRO A 376 28.18 -13.20 55.20
N ASP A 377 28.33 -12.09 54.46
CA ASP A 377 29.54 -11.49 53.85
C ASP A 377 30.58 -12.33 53.07
N THR A 378 30.88 -11.91 51.82
CA THR A 378 32.18 -11.27 51.51
C THR A 378 32.16 -10.50 50.18
N ALA A 379 32.80 -9.34 50.20
CA ALA A 379 32.98 -8.37 49.11
C ALA A 379 34.35 -8.50 48.42
N LEU A 380 34.66 -7.50 47.56
CA LEU A 380 35.90 -7.20 46.81
C LEU A 380 36.01 -7.84 45.42
N ALA A 381 36.57 -7.23 44.37
CA ALA A 381 37.02 -5.86 44.05
C ALA A 381 37.42 -5.88 42.55
N ALA A 382 37.03 -4.85 41.78
CA ALA A 382 37.91 -3.83 41.15
C ALA A 382 38.79 -4.36 39.99
N GLU A 383 38.50 -4.09 38.70
CA GLU A 383 38.78 -2.88 37.88
C GLU A 383 40.21 -2.89 37.23
N PRO A 384 40.59 -1.99 36.29
CA PRO A 384 40.57 -2.21 34.82
C PRO A 384 41.94 -1.96 34.12
N GLN A 385 42.08 -2.29 32.82
CA GLN A 385 43.01 -1.63 31.86
C GLN A 385 42.42 -1.76 30.44
N MET A 386 42.01 -0.70 29.75
CA MET A 386 42.80 0.31 29.02
C MET A 386 43.75 -0.29 27.97
N ARG A 387 43.46 -0.09 26.68
CA ARG A 387 44.45 0.09 25.61
C ARG A 387 43.83 0.79 24.40
N GLN A 388 44.69 1.62 23.81
CA GLN A 388 44.52 2.61 22.75
C GLN A 388 44.12 2.02 21.41
#